data_AF-A0A914DGE1-F1
#
_entry.id   AF-A0A914DGE1-F1
#
_cell.length_a   1.000
_cell.length_b   1.000
_cell.length_c   1.000
_cell.angle_alpha   90.00
_cell.angle_beta   90.00
_cell.angle_gamma   90.00
#
_symmetry.space_group_name_H-M   'P 1'
#
loop_
_entity.id
_entity.type
_entity.pdbx_description
1 polymer ?
#
loop_
_entity_poly.entity_id
_entity_poly.type
_entity_poly.pdbx_seq_one_letter_code
_entity_poly.pdbx_strand_id
1 'polypeptide(L)'
;MADWVSVAKIVHKSKGEMTSYLSIGPIRLPQIKYTVEHQQIFKGNKTLPNEIFTGPDNAACGVTWLRENHTYLLVGNVDQHDKILTINYCFGLPLRDGAYGAITEWENIPESLATKLHNEDFGICTNKKR
;
A
#
# COMPACT_ATOMS: atom_id res chain seq x y z
N MET A 1 -10.71 3.40 2.50
CA MET A 1 -10.65 2.69 1.21
C MET A 1 -9.28 2.96 0.63
N ALA A 2 -8.59 1.98 0.03
CA ALA A 2 -7.25 2.21 -0.51
C ALA A 2 -7.25 3.30 -1.57
N ASP A 3 -6.31 4.24 -1.51
CA ASP A 3 -6.19 5.32 -2.49
C ASP A 3 -5.47 4.85 -3.77
N TRP A 4 -4.58 3.86 -3.63
CA TRP A 4 -3.84 3.30 -4.76
C TRP A 4 -3.62 1.79 -4.60
N VAL A 5 -3.50 1.12 -5.75
CA VAL A 5 -3.24 -0.31 -5.87
C VAL A 5 -2.30 -0.53 -7.03
N SER A 6 -1.18 -1.20 -6.80
CA SER A 6 -0.22 -1.49 -7.86
C SER A 6 0.53 -2.78 -7.62
N VAL A 7 0.95 -3.44 -8.69
CA VAL A 7 2.01 -4.44 -8.65
C VAL A 7 3.33 -3.72 -8.81
N ALA A 8 4.21 -3.93 -7.84
CA ALA A 8 5.49 -3.26 -7.79
C ALA A 8 6.60 -4.23 -7.34
N LYS A 9 7.77 -4.05 -7.95
CA LYS A 9 9.00 -4.73 -7.54
C LYS A 9 9.71 -3.89 -6.49
N ILE A 10 10.14 -4.52 -5.39
CA ILE A 10 10.94 -3.84 -4.38
C ILE A 10 12.37 -3.74 -4.88
N VAL A 11 12.86 -2.52 -5.05
CA VAL A 11 14.23 -2.27 -5.50
C VAL A 11 15.17 -2.19 -4.32
N HIS A 12 14.77 -1.44 -3.28
CA HIS A 12 15.61 -1.22 -2.11
C HIS A 12 14.77 -1.04 -0.84
N LYS A 13 15.30 -1.49 0.30
CA LYS A 13 14.74 -1.26 1.63
C LYS A 13 15.71 -0.46 2.50
N SER A 14 15.24 0.65 3.06
CA SER A 14 16.02 1.48 3.98
C SER A 14 15.21 1.92 5.19
N LYS A 15 15.90 2.48 6.18
CA LYS A 15 15.25 3.31 7.21
C LYS A 15 14.85 4.64 6.58
N GLY A 16 13.73 5.20 7.03
CA GLY A 16 13.25 6.51 6.65
C GLY A 16 12.64 7.23 7.85
N GLU A 17 12.25 8.47 7.64
CA GLU A 17 11.49 9.25 8.60
C GLU A 17 10.32 9.89 7.87
N MET A 18 9.18 9.99 8.54
CA MET A 18 8.03 10.74 8.05
C MET A 18 7.63 11.76 9.08
N THR A 19 7.29 12.97 8.63
CA THR A 19 6.80 14.02 9.52
C THR A 19 5.34 13.75 9.81
N SER A 20 5.01 13.60 11.09
CA SER A 20 3.63 13.53 11.56
C SER A 20 3.25 14.87 12.16
N TYR A 21 2.10 15.39 11.75
CA TYR A 21 1.54 16.65 12.25
C TYR A 21 0.53 16.34 13.35
N LEU A 22 0.95 16.48 14.62
CA LEU A 22 0.10 16.32 15.79
C LEU A 22 -0.32 17.68 16.35
N SER A 23 -1.29 17.70 17.27
CA SER A 23 -1.74 18.93 17.95
C SER A 23 -0.63 19.66 18.72
N ILE A 24 0.47 18.98 19.01
CA ILE A 24 1.66 19.52 19.70
C ILE A 24 2.76 20.00 18.73
N GLY A 25 2.52 19.95 17.42
CA GLY A 25 3.47 20.33 16.38
C GLY A 25 3.98 19.14 15.54
N PRO A 26 4.88 19.41 14.57
CA PRO A 26 5.46 18.39 13.72
C PRO A 26 6.48 17.54 14.47
N ILE A 27 6.34 16.21 14.39
CA ILE A 27 7.29 15.24 14.97
C ILE A 27 7.78 14.32 13.86
N ARG A 28 9.08 14.03 13.85
CA ARG A 28 9.65 13.03 12.94
C ARG A 28 9.52 11.65 13.57
N LEU A 29 8.83 10.75 12.89
CA LEU A 29 8.66 9.38 13.32
C LEU A 29 9.52 8.45 12.46
N PRO A 30 10.23 7.48 13.06
CA PRO A 30 10.97 6.48 12.29
C PRO A 30 9.99 5.63 11.48
N GLN A 31 10.35 5.37 10.23
CA GLN A 31 9.58 4.55 9.29
C GLN A 31 10.53 3.61 8.54
N ILE A 32 9.96 2.61 7.88
CA ILE A 32 10.67 1.86 6.83
C ILE A 32 10.30 2.50 5.49
N LYS A 33 11.32 2.72 4.66
CA LYS A 33 11.17 3.20 3.29
C LYS A 33 11.50 2.09 2.32
N TYR A 34 10.63 1.89 1.34
CA TYR A 34 10.87 1.04 0.20
C TYR A 34 10.99 1.90 -1.06
N THR A 35 12.07 1.71 -1.79
CA THR A 35 12.14 2.15 -3.19
C THR A 35 11.57 1.04 -4.04
N VAL A 36 10.62 1.37 -4.91
CA VAL A 36 9.90 0.41 -5.73
C VAL A 36 9.88 0.82 -7.19
N GLU A 37 9.66 -0.16 -8.05
CA GLU A 37 9.35 0.02 -9.46
C GLU A 37 7.92 -0.46 -9.71
N HIS A 38 7.01 0.48 -10.00
CA HIS A 38 5.63 0.14 -10.33
C HIS A 38 5.56 -0.49 -11.72
N GLN A 39 5.19 -1.76 -11.78
CA GLN A 39 5.04 -2.50 -13.03
C GLN A 39 3.65 -2.32 -13.60
N GLN A 40 2.64 -2.26 -12.73
CA GLN A 40 1.25 -2.08 -13.12
C GLN A 40 0.46 -1.37 -12.04
N ILE A 41 -0.33 -0.35 -12.42
CA ILE A 41 -1.18 0.40 -11.51
C ILE A 41 -2.63 0.06 -11.84
N PHE A 42 -3.37 -0.47 -10.87
CA PHE A 42 -4.78 -0.82 -11.00
C PHE A 42 -5.71 0.26 -10.44
N LYS A 43 -5.22 1.06 -9.50
CA LYS A 43 -5.96 2.17 -8.90
C LYS A 43 -5.02 3.28 -8.48
N GLY A 44 -5.47 4.52 -8.63
CA GLY A 44 -4.73 5.72 -8.29
C GLY A 44 -4.38 6.54 -9.51
N ASN A 45 -3.43 7.46 -9.37
CA ASN A 45 -2.91 8.23 -10.50
C ASN A 45 -2.17 7.33 -11.50
N LYS A 46 -2.13 7.73 -12.78
CA LYS A 46 -1.40 7.02 -13.83
C LYS A 46 0.11 6.87 -13.52
N THR A 47 0.63 7.75 -12.68
CA THR A 47 2.00 7.69 -12.18
C THR A 47 1.97 7.75 -10.65
N LEU A 48 2.76 6.89 -10.02
CA LEU A 48 2.92 6.79 -8.58
C LEU A 48 4.39 7.06 -8.21
N PRO A 49 4.67 7.75 -7.09
CA PRO A 49 6.04 7.89 -6.58
C PRO A 49 6.69 6.53 -6.33
N ASN A 50 7.97 6.41 -6.65
CA ASN A 50 8.75 5.19 -6.43
C ASN A 50 9.17 4.98 -4.96
N GLU A 51 8.65 5.78 -4.03
CA GLU A 51 8.96 5.66 -2.61
C GLU A 51 7.67 5.37 -1.83
N ILE A 52 7.72 4.29 -1.05
CA ILE A 52 6.62 3.83 -0.21
C ILE A 52 7.10 3.75 1.23
N PHE A 53 6.29 4.24 2.16
CA PHE A 53 6.60 4.22 3.58
C PHE A 53 5.67 3.28 4.34
N THR A 54 6.18 2.72 5.42
CA THR A 54 5.40 1.89 6.34
C THR A 54 5.94 1.99 7.75
N GLY A 55 5.12 1.60 8.72
CA GLY A 55 5.46 1.60 10.13
C GLY A 55 6.79 0.88 10.41
N PRO A 56 7.51 1.25 11.48
CA PRO A 56 8.84 0.73 11.75
C PRO A 56 8.86 -0.76 12.14
N ASP A 57 7.74 -1.29 12.61
CA ASP A 57 7.61 -2.66 13.10
C ASP A 57 6.17 -3.18 12.95
N ASN A 58 5.98 -4.47 13.19
CA ASN A 58 4.68 -5.13 13.08
C ASN A 58 3.65 -4.61 14.10
N ALA A 59 4.07 -4.16 15.28
CA ALA A 59 3.16 -3.61 16.30
C ALA A 59 2.59 -2.24 15.88
N ALA A 60 3.37 -1.48 15.11
CA ALA A 60 2.94 -0.27 14.41
C ALA A 60 2.24 -0.56 13.07
N CYS A 61 1.79 -1.80 12.83
CA CYS A 61 1.19 -2.27 11.58
C CYS A 61 2.11 -2.12 10.35
N GLY A 62 3.41 -2.00 10.58
CA GLY A 62 4.44 -1.79 9.58
C GLY A 62 4.82 -3.05 8.83
N VAL A 63 4.93 -2.95 7.51
CA VAL A 63 5.17 -4.09 6.63
C VAL A 63 6.67 -4.28 6.47
N THR A 64 7.27 -5.08 7.35
CA THR A 64 8.73 -5.12 7.50
C THR A 64 9.42 -6.28 6.76
N TRP A 65 8.68 -7.19 6.16
CA TRP A 65 9.19 -8.46 5.59
C TRP A 65 9.37 -8.46 4.07
N LEU A 66 9.06 -7.36 3.40
CA LEU A 66 9.23 -7.26 1.94
C LEU A 66 10.71 -7.38 1.57
N ARG A 67 10.98 -8.27 0.62
CA ARG A 67 12.33 -8.57 0.13
C ARG A 67 12.64 -7.80 -1.14
N GLU A 68 13.86 -7.29 -1.24
CA GLU A 68 14.39 -6.69 -2.47
C GLU A 68 14.37 -7.70 -3.61
N ASN A 69 14.16 -7.21 -4.83
CA ASN A 69 14.01 -7.96 -6.07
C ASN A 69 12.78 -8.86 -6.20
N HIS A 70 11.86 -8.83 -5.24
CA HIS A 70 10.59 -9.53 -5.32
C HIS A 70 9.46 -8.57 -5.73
N THR A 71 8.43 -9.14 -6.38
CA THR A 71 7.25 -8.41 -6.85
C THR A 71 6.05 -8.71 -5.96
N TYR A 72 5.32 -7.67 -5.58
CA TYR A 72 4.15 -7.76 -4.71
C TYR A 72 2.99 -6.97 -5.27
N LEU A 73 1.77 -7.44 -5.01
CA LEU A 73 0.59 -6.58 -5.05
C LEU A 73 0.60 -5.73 -3.78
N LEU A 74 0.68 -4.41 -3.96
CA LEU A 74 0.72 -3.43 -2.89
C LEU A 74 -0.55 -2.58 -2.91
N VAL A 75 -1.08 -2.39 -1.72
CA VAL A 75 -2.32 -1.65 -1.47
C VAL A 75 -2.03 -0.63 -0.39
N GLY A 76 -2.37 0.62 -0.66
CA GLY A 76 -1.99 1.70 0.22
C GLY A 76 -2.86 2.93 0.12
N ASN A 77 -2.52 3.90 0.97
CA ASN A 77 -3.11 5.22 0.99
C ASN A 77 -2.06 6.25 0.57
N VAL A 78 -2.53 7.44 0.21
CA VAL A 78 -1.68 8.61 0.01
C VAL A 78 -1.81 9.49 1.25
N ASP A 79 -0.70 9.76 1.94
CA ASP A 79 -0.69 10.78 2.97
C ASP A 79 -1.00 12.14 2.32
N GLN A 80 -2.07 12.78 2.80
CA GLN A 80 -2.64 13.97 2.13
C GLN A 80 -1.75 15.20 2.22
N HIS A 81 -0.83 15.28 3.19
CA HIS A 81 0.03 16.45 3.37
C HIS A 81 1.23 16.39 2.43
N ASP A 82 1.93 15.26 2.43
CA ASP A 82 3.19 15.13 1.71
C ASP A 82 3.06 14.36 0.39
N LYS A 83 1.85 13.91 0.04
CA LYS A 83 1.56 13.05 -1.13
C LYS A 83 2.42 11.78 -1.14
N ILE A 84 2.73 11.27 0.05
CA ILE A 84 3.58 10.10 0.25
C ILE A 84 2.74 8.84 0.16
N LEU A 85 3.23 7.81 -0.54
CA LEU A 85 2.57 6.50 -0.56
C LEU A 85 2.85 5.76 0.74
N THR A 86 1.80 5.23 1.36
CA THR A 86 1.91 4.46 2.61
C THR A 86 1.25 3.10 2.47
N ILE A 87 1.86 2.08 3.07
CA ILE A 87 1.30 0.72 3.19
C ILE A 87 1.28 0.30 4.66
N ASN A 88 0.32 -0.54 5.05
CA ASN A 88 0.29 -1.16 6.37
C ASN A 88 -0.44 -2.52 6.30
N TYR A 89 -0.29 -3.36 7.32
CA TYR A 89 -0.98 -4.66 7.37
C TYR A 89 -2.50 -4.59 7.55
N CYS A 90 -2.99 -3.49 8.12
CA CYS A 90 -4.42 -3.31 8.39
C CYS A 90 -5.20 -2.88 7.16
N PHE A 91 -4.52 -2.49 6.09
CA PHE A 91 -5.16 -2.19 4.83
C PHE A 91 -5.63 -3.50 4.19
N GLY A 92 -6.63 -3.39 3.33
CA GLY A 92 -7.17 -4.51 2.61
C GLY A 92 -7.80 -4.01 1.34
N LEU A 93 -7.85 -4.89 0.35
CA LEU A 93 -8.63 -4.64 -0.86
C LEU A 93 -10.06 -5.10 -0.59
N PRO A 94 -11.03 -4.18 -0.42
CA PRO A 94 -12.42 -4.57 -0.55
C PRO A 94 -12.65 -4.97 -2.00
N LEU A 95 -12.97 -6.24 -2.23
CA LEU A 95 -13.45 -6.76 -3.49
C LEU A 95 -14.96 -6.92 -3.39
N ARG A 96 -15.64 -7.02 -4.53
CA ARG A 96 -17.09 -7.17 -4.56
C ARG A 96 -17.60 -8.42 -3.82
N ASP A 97 -16.81 -9.49 -3.80
CA ASP A 97 -17.16 -10.78 -3.19
C ASP A 97 -16.41 -11.07 -1.87
N GLY A 98 -15.70 -10.10 -1.29
CA GLY A 98 -14.92 -10.31 -0.07
C GLY A 98 -13.82 -9.28 0.16
N ALA A 99 -12.89 -9.56 1.08
CA ALA A 99 -11.70 -8.75 1.28
C ALA A 99 -10.44 -9.57 1.01
N TYR A 100 -9.45 -8.96 0.37
CA TYR A 100 -8.11 -9.53 0.21
C TYR A 100 -7.10 -8.76 1.05
N GLY A 101 -6.05 -9.44 1.53
CA GLY A 101 -5.01 -8.81 2.35
C GLY A 101 -4.34 -7.65 1.63
N ALA A 102 -3.81 -6.67 2.38
CA ALA A 102 -3.14 -5.50 1.83
C ALA A 102 -2.01 -5.84 0.84
N ILE A 103 -1.28 -6.92 1.12
CA ILE A 103 0.03 -7.17 0.53
C ILE A 103 0.20 -8.66 0.31
N THR A 104 0.58 -9.04 -0.90
CA THR A 104 0.81 -10.43 -1.27
C THR A 104 1.86 -10.50 -2.37
N GLU A 105 2.71 -11.53 -2.31
CA GLU A 105 3.65 -11.82 -3.41
C GLU A 105 2.88 -12.07 -4.69
N TRP A 106 3.29 -11.42 -5.78
CA TRP A 106 2.54 -11.45 -7.04
C TRP A 106 2.41 -12.86 -7.63
N GLU A 107 3.44 -13.69 -7.47
CA GLU A 107 3.46 -15.09 -7.92
C GLU A 107 2.41 -15.96 -7.23
N ASN A 108 1.94 -15.57 -6.03
CA ASN A 108 0.97 -16.32 -5.25
C ASN A 108 -0.48 -15.82 -5.44
N ILE A 109 -0.70 -14.89 -6.37
CA ILE A 109 -2.03 -14.33 -6.61
C ILE A 109 -2.84 -15.25 -7.53
N PRO A 110 -4.05 -15.68 -7.13
CA PRO A 110 -4.93 -16.45 -8.00
C PRO A 110 -5.29 -15.66 -9.26
N GLU A 111 -5.33 -16.34 -10.41
CA GLU A 111 -5.68 -15.72 -11.70
C GLU A 111 -7.03 -14.99 -11.65
N SER A 112 -8.01 -15.54 -10.92
CA SER A 112 -9.31 -14.91 -10.71
C SER A 112 -9.24 -13.54 -10.02
N LEU A 113 -8.28 -13.35 -9.11
CA LEU A 113 -8.04 -12.06 -8.46
C LEU A 113 -7.35 -11.10 -9.43
N ALA A 114 -6.36 -11.57 -10.20
CA ALA A 114 -5.72 -10.75 -11.21
C ALA A 114 -6.75 -10.22 -12.23
N THR A 115 -7.66 -11.08 -12.71
CA THR A 115 -8.76 -10.65 -13.61
C THR A 115 -9.66 -9.59 -12.97
N LYS A 116 -10.01 -9.74 -11.68
CA LYS A 116 -10.83 -8.76 -10.96
C LYS A 116 -10.13 -7.40 -10.81
N LEU A 117 -8.82 -7.40 -10.56
CA LEU A 117 -8.02 -6.18 -10.49
C LEU A 117 -7.97 -5.46 -11.84
N HIS A 118 -7.81 -6.20 -12.94
CA HIS A 118 -7.85 -5.64 -14.29
C HIS A 118 -9.20 -5.03 -14.69
N ASN A 119 -10.29 -5.60 -14.18
CA ASN A 119 -11.64 -5.10 -14.44
C ASN A 119 -12.07 -3.97 -13.48
N GLU A 120 -11.16 -3.48 -12.63
CA GLU A 120 -11.43 -2.47 -11.60
C GLU A 120 -12.61 -2.83 -10.69
N ASP A 121 -12.84 -4.12 -10.42
CA ASP A 121 -13.95 -4.62 -9.59
C ASP A 121 -13.66 -4.47 -8.09
N PHE A 122 -13.29 -3.25 -7.70
CA PHE A 122 -13.12 -2.85 -6.32
C PHE A 122 -14.51 -2.71 -5.68
N GLY A 123 -14.76 -3.45 -4.60
CA GLY A 123 -16.05 -3.46 -3.94
C GLY A 123 -16.45 -2.03 -3.52
N ILE A 124 -17.65 -1.60 -3.94
CA ILE A 124 -18.22 -0.34 -3.47
C ILE A 124 -18.59 -0.52 -1.99
N CYS A 125 -17.74 -0.03 -1.08
CA CYS A 125 -18.12 0.11 0.32
C CYS A 125 -19.18 1.21 0.44
N THR A 126 -20.46 0.86 0.25
CA THR A 126 -21.54 1.74 0.67
C THR A 126 -21.56 1.72 2.19
N ASN A 127 -21.22 2.85 2.81
CA ASN A 127 -21.43 3.05 4.24
C ASN A 127 -22.93 2.92 4.51
N LYS A 128 -23.40 1.73 4.89
CA LYS A 128 -24.67 1.60 5.59
C LYS A 128 -24.47 2.28 6.94
N LYS A 129 -24.86 3.57 6.99
CA LYS A 129 -25.14 4.26 8.26
C LYS A 129 -26.06 3.34 9.06
N ARG A 130 -25.56 2.81 10.16
CA ARG A 130 -26.36 2.19 11.20
C ARG A 130 -26.64 3.23 12.26
#